data_AF-A0A2H5MV84-F1
#
_entry.id   AF-A0A2H5MV84-F1
#
_cell.length_a   1.000
_cell.length_b   1.000
_cell.length_c   1.000
_cell.angle_alpha   90.00
_cell.angle_beta   90.00
_cell.angle_gamma   90.00
#
_symmetry.space_group_name_H-M   'P 1'
#
loop_
_entity.id
_entity.type
_entity.pdbx_description
1 polymer ?
#
loop_
_entity_poly.entity_id
_entity_poly.type
_entity_poly.pdbx_seq_one_letter_code
_entity_poly.pdbx_strand_id
1 'polypeptide(L)'
;MTESLDLSHNILSGHTPPQLTELNLLSNFNVSYNNLSGPTPDKEQFATFDKSSYRGNHDLCGSLIRKKCSSALKPPATPTEGAEEEEDDSFLLDVN
;
A
#
# COMPACT_ATOMS: atom_id res chain seq x y z
N MET A 1 -24.16 -3.67 -20.32
CA MET A 1 -23.23 -4.66 -19.73
C MET A 1 -22.46 -3.94 -18.65
N THR A 2 -22.40 -4.53 -17.47
CA THR A 2 -21.70 -3.97 -16.32
C THR A 2 -20.56 -4.93 -16.00
N GLU A 3 -19.32 -4.47 -16.01
CA GLU A 3 -18.17 -5.35 -15.79
C GLU A 3 -17.98 -5.57 -14.28
N SER A 4 -17.58 -6.78 -13.90
CA SER A 4 -17.37 -7.15 -12.50
C SER A 4 -16.03 -7.85 -12.37
N LEU A 5 -15.23 -7.41 -11.42
CA LEU A 5 -13.96 -8.02 -11.06
C LEU A 5 -14.01 -8.45 -9.60
N ASP A 6 -14.20 -9.75 -9.36
CA ASP A 6 -14.12 -10.35 -8.03
C ASP A 6 -12.89 -11.25 -7.96
N LEU A 7 -11.94 -10.84 -7.13
CA LEU A 7 -10.69 -11.53 -6.80
C LEU A 7 -10.63 -11.85 -5.30
N SER A 8 -11.75 -11.80 -4.60
CA SER A 8 -11.79 -12.05 -3.15
C SER A 8 -11.38 -13.47 -2.80
N HIS A 9 -10.90 -13.68 -1.56
CA HIS A 9 -10.52 -14.99 -1.03
C HIS A 9 -9.46 -15.72 -1.86
N ASN A 10 -8.44 -14.98 -2.30
CA ASN A 10 -7.26 -15.54 -2.96
C ASN A 10 -6.00 -15.32 -2.10
N ILE A 11 -4.86 -15.76 -2.61
CA ILE A 11 -3.54 -15.55 -2.00
C ILE A 11 -2.74 -14.47 -2.73
N LEU A 12 -3.40 -13.50 -3.36
CA LEU A 12 -2.74 -12.42 -4.08
C LEU A 12 -1.92 -11.57 -3.11
N SER A 13 -0.74 -11.16 -3.52
CA SER A 13 0.19 -10.42 -2.67
C SER A 13 0.87 -9.27 -3.41
N GLY A 14 1.41 -8.33 -2.65
CA GLY A 14 2.10 -7.16 -3.19
C GLY A 14 1.16 -6.01 -3.48
N HIS A 15 1.65 -5.03 -4.25
CA HIS A 15 0.91 -3.81 -4.54
C HIS A 15 -0.17 -4.05 -5.60
N THR A 16 -1.27 -3.31 -5.47
CA THR A 16 -2.26 -3.25 -6.55
C THR A 16 -1.62 -2.56 -7.76
N PRO A 17 -1.57 -3.18 -8.95
CA PRO A 17 -0.93 -2.58 -10.12
C PRO A 17 -1.68 -1.29 -10.51
N PRO A 18 -0.98 -0.18 -10.80
CA PRO A 18 -1.62 1.08 -11.17
C PRO A 18 -2.48 0.95 -12.44
N GLN A 19 -2.14 0.03 -13.34
CA GLN A 19 -2.93 -0.28 -14.54
C GLN A 19 -4.35 -0.77 -14.21
N LEU A 20 -4.57 -1.32 -13.00
CA LEU A 20 -5.91 -1.69 -12.57
C LEU A 20 -6.83 -0.47 -12.51
N THR A 21 -6.28 0.71 -12.19
CA THR A 21 -7.03 1.97 -12.17
C THR A 21 -7.40 2.48 -13.57
N GLU A 22 -6.86 1.89 -14.64
CA GLU A 22 -7.23 2.20 -16.03
C GLU A 22 -8.50 1.47 -16.47
N LEU A 23 -8.94 0.46 -15.73
CA LEU A 23 -10.27 -0.10 -15.90
C LEU A 23 -11.27 0.99 -15.50
N ASN A 24 -12.22 1.29 -16.38
CA ASN A 24 -13.17 2.40 -16.23
C ASN A 24 -14.64 2.00 -16.31
N LEU A 25 -14.91 0.71 -16.54
CA LEU A 25 -16.25 0.17 -16.78
C LEU A 25 -16.66 -0.85 -15.70
N LEU A 26 -15.93 -0.89 -14.57
CA LEU A 26 -16.25 -1.81 -13.48
C LEU A 26 -17.42 -1.27 -12.67
N SER A 27 -18.48 -2.06 -12.64
CA SER A 27 -19.62 -1.87 -11.75
C SER A 27 -19.44 -2.52 -10.38
N ASN A 28 -18.56 -3.52 -10.30
CA ASN A 28 -18.27 -4.26 -9.09
C ASN A 28 -16.78 -4.60 -9.02
N PHE A 29 -16.21 -4.42 -7.84
CA PHE A 29 -14.82 -4.68 -7.56
C PHE A 29 -14.68 -5.24 -6.15
N ASN A 30 -14.00 -6.36 -6.01
CA ASN A 30 -13.75 -6.99 -4.72
C ASN A 30 -12.39 -7.68 -4.71
N VAL A 31 -11.49 -7.26 -3.82
CA VAL A 31 -10.17 -7.87 -3.58
C VAL A 31 -10.02 -8.28 -2.12
N SER A 32 -11.14 -8.45 -1.41
CA SER A 32 -11.14 -8.75 0.02
C SER A 32 -10.51 -10.10 0.32
N TYR A 33 -9.95 -10.24 1.52
CA TYR A 33 -9.31 -11.46 2.00
C TYR A 33 -8.22 -11.98 1.07
N ASN A 34 -7.27 -11.10 0.74
CA ASN A 34 -6.00 -11.42 0.09
C ASN A 34 -4.84 -10.97 0.99
N ASN A 35 -3.60 -11.04 0.49
CA ASN A 35 -2.39 -10.57 1.14
C ASN A 35 -1.80 -9.32 0.45
N LEU A 36 -2.67 -8.45 -0.09
CA LEU A 36 -2.27 -7.22 -0.77
C LEU A 36 -1.69 -6.19 0.20
N SER A 37 -0.78 -5.36 -0.29
CA SER A 37 -0.07 -4.35 0.48
C SER A 37 -0.01 -2.99 -0.23
N GLY A 38 0.29 -1.95 0.54
CA GLY A 38 0.48 -0.59 0.03
C GLY A 38 -0.81 0.23 -0.09
N PRO A 39 -0.78 1.36 -0.83
CA PRO A 39 -1.91 2.26 -0.96
C PRO A 39 -3.10 1.60 -1.68
N THR A 40 -4.30 1.75 -1.14
CA THR A 40 -5.55 1.41 -1.85
C THR A 40 -5.70 2.33 -3.07
N PRO A 41 -6.17 1.83 -4.22
CA PRO A 41 -6.50 2.68 -5.35
C PRO A 41 -7.67 3.61 -4.97
N ASP A 42 -7.37 4.89 -4.79
CA ASP A 42 -8.32 5.93 -4.37
C ASP A 42 -8.65 6.92 -5.50
N LYS A 43 -8.43 6.49 -6.74
CA LYS A 43 -8.67 7.28 -7.95
C LYS A 43 -9.91 6.79 -8.69
N GLU A 44 -10.58 7.73 -9.35
CA GLU A 44 -11.64 7.48 -10.33
C GLU A 44 -12.74 6.55 -9.78
N GLN A 45 -13.14 5.51 -10.52
CA GLN A 45 -14.19 4.59 -10.08
C GLN A 45 -13.80 3.80 -8.81
N PHE A 46 -12.51 3.59 -8.54
CA PHE A 46 -12.07 2.85 -7.37
C PHE A 46 -12.32 3.58 -6.04
N ALA A 47 -12.41 4.91 -6.09
CA ALA A 47 -12.83 5.71 -4.93
C ALA A 47 -14.30 5.48 -4.53
N THR A 48 -15.10 4.88 -5.41
CA THR A 48 -16.54 4.69 -5.23
C THR A 48 -16.92 3.30 -4.70
N PHE A 49 -16.01 2.32 -4.78
CA PHE A 49 -16.26 0.98 -4.25
C PHE A 49 -16.28 0.96 -2.73
N ASP A 50 -17.04 0.02 -2.16
CA ASP A 50 -17.17 -0.10 -0.72
C ASP A 50 -15.84 -0.46 -0.07
N LYS A 51 -15.63 0.02 1.16
CA LYS A 51 -14.45 -0.29 1.96
C LYS A 51 -14.32 -1.80 2.21
N SER A 52 -15.43 -2.52 2.22
CA SER A 52 -15.48 -3.97 2.32
C SER A 52 -14.73 -4.67 1.21
N SER A 53 -14.66 -4.08 0.00
CA SER A 53 -13.92 -4.62 -1.14
C SER A 53 -12.42 -4.75 -0.87
N TYR A 54 -11.90 -4.09 0.16
CA TYR A 54 -10.49 -4.11 0.55
C TYR A 54 -10.25 -4.85 1.88
N ARG A 55 -11.32 -5.32 2.55
CA ARG A 55 -11.26 -5.95 3.87
C ARG A 55 -10.33 -7.17 3.88
N GLY A 56 -9.64 -7.43 4.99
CA GLY A 56 -8.84 -8.65 5.16
C GLY A 56 -7.43 -8.59 4.58
N ASN A 57 -7.06 -7.51 3.87
CA ASN A 57 -5.69 -7.26 3.44
C ASN A 57 -4.96 -6.43 4.51
N HIS A 58 -4.17 -7.08 5.36
CA HIS A 58 -3.59 -6.44 6.56
C HIS A 58 -2.69 -5.25 6.22
N ASP A 59 -1.93 -5.32 5.12
CA ASP A 59 -0.90 -4.35 4.77
C ASP A 59 -1.38 -3.25 3.81
N LEU A 60 -2.66 -3.24 3.44
CA LEU A 60 -3.23 -2.09 2.73
C LEU A 60 -3.29 -0.86 3.63
N CYS A 61 -3.17 0.31 3.04
CA CYS A 61 -3.33 1.60 3.70
C CYS A 61 -3.98 2.60 2.74
N GLY A 62 -4.52 3.70 3.24
CA GLY A 62 -5.15 4.74 2.42
C GLY A 62 -6.33 5.41 3.11
N SER A 63 -6.76 6.52 2.51
CA SER A 63 -7.90 7.34 2.96
C SER A 63 -9.22 6.54 2.93
N LEU A 64 -9.42 5.71 1.90
CA LEU A 64 -10.61 4.88 1.72
C LEU A 64 -10.86 3.97 2.92
N ILE A 65 -9.84 3.22 3.35
CA ILE A 65 -9.92 2.30 4.49
C ILE A 65 -9.52 2.94 5.83
N ARG A 66 -9.35 4.27 5.87
CA ARG A 66 -9.00 5.04 7.08
C ARG A 66 -7.75 4.51 7.81
N LYS A 67 -6.77 4.02 7.07
CA LYS A 67 -5.50 3.54 7.60
C LYS A 67 -4.36 4.39 7.04
N LYS A 68 -3.56 5.02 7.90
CA LYS A 68 -2.43 5.84 7.43
C LYS A 68 -1.38 4.95 6.76
N CYS A 69 -0.89 5.37 5.60
CA CYS A 69 0.29 4.75 5.01
C CYS A 69 1.53 5.23 5.75
N SER A 70 2.44 4.30 6.10
CA SER A 70 3.75 4.68 6.60
C SER A 70 4.55 5.28 5.45
N SER A 71 5.20 6.43 5.68
CA SER A 71 6.13 7.03 4.73
C SER A 71 7.45 6.27 4.62
N ALA A 72 7.61 5.14 5.31
CA ALA A 72 8.80 4.30 5.27
C ALA A 72 8.80 3.32 4.08
N LEU A 73 8.83 3.86 2.87
CA LEU A 73 9.56 3.24 1.77
C LEU A 73 10.55 4.28 1.28
N LYS A 74 11.72 4.33 1.94
CA LYS A 74 12.93 4.73 1.24
C LYS A 74 12.93 3.86 -0.03
N PRO A 75 12.97 4.44 -1.25
CA PRO A 75 13.11 3.66 -2.47
C PRO A 75 14.21 2.62 -2.24
N PRO A 76 14.04 1.35 -2.68
CA PRO A 76 15.03 0.32 -2.44
C PRO A 76 16.38 0.89 -2.82
N ALA A 77 17.29 0.96 -1.82
CA ALA A 77 18.63 1.45 -2.03
C ALA A 77 19.20 0.67 -3.21
N THR A 78 19.56 1.41 -4.27
CA THR A 78 20.47 0.91 -5.29
C THR A 78 21.62 0.20 -4.59
N PRO A 79 22.06 -0.99 -5.06
CA PRO A 79 23.25 -1.62 -4.51
C PRO A 79 24.44 -0.74 -4.91
N THR A 80 24.79 0.21 -4.05
CA THR A 80 26.07 0.90 -4.11
C THR A 80 26.95 0.18 -3.12
N GLU A 81 27.86 -0.64 -3.66
CA GLU A 81 28.97 -1.20 -2.90
C GLU A 81 29.75 -0.05 -2.25
N GLY A 82 29.99 -0.17 -0.94
CA GLY A 82 31.00 0.60 -0.19
C GLY A 82 30.47 1.66 0.76
N ALA A 83 30.62 1.36 2.07
CA ALA A 83 31.04 2.27 3.16
C ALA A 83 30.05 3.42 3.57
N GLU A 84 29.77 3.79 4.82
CA GLU A 84 30.35 3.58 6.16
C GLU A 84 29.22 3.66 7.21
N GLU A 85 29.45 3.04 8.36
CA GLU A 85 28.65 3.21 9.58
C GLU A 85 28.96 4.60 10.18
N GLU A 86 27.95 5.41 10.46
CA GLU A 86 28.10 6.66 11.21
C GLU A 86 27.44 6.47 12.57
N GLU A 87 28.27 6.19 13.58
CA GLU A 87 27.95 6.28 15.01
C GLU A 87 27.76 7.76 15.38
N ASP A 88 26.55 8.14 15.80
CA ASP A 88 26.29 9.45 16.40
C ASP A 88 26.58 9.41 17.90
N ASP A 89 27.87 9.55 18.26
CA ASP A 89 28.31 9.84 19.62
C ASP A 89 28.74 11.30 19.73
N SER A 90 27.86 12.17 20.27
CA SER A 90 28.25 13.24 21.19
C SER A 90 27.04 14.05 21.69
N PHE A 91 26.69 13.86 22.95
CA PHE A 91 26.28 14.99 23.80
C PHE A 91 26.95 14.83 25.16
N LEU A 92 28.16 15.38 25.27
CA LEU A 92 28.72 15.77 26.55
C LEU A 92 27.88 16.91 27.13
N LEU A 93 27.32 16.71 28.32
CA LEU A 93 26.99 17.79 29.24
C LEU A 93 27.68 17.51 30.56
N ASP A 94 28.67 18.36 30.85
CA ASP A 94 29.35 18.48 32.12
C ASP A 94 28.33 18.62 33.27
N VAL A 95 28.40 17.72 34.27
CA VAL A 95 27.90 17.99 35.61
C VAL A 95 28.82 17.35 36.67
N ASN A 96 29.66 18.23 37.22
CA ASN A 96 30.27 18.28 38.55
C ASN A 96 31.26 17.18 39.00
#